data_AF-A0A7C4C7G4-F1
#
_entry.id   AF-A0A7C4C7G4-F1
#
_cell.length_a   1.000
_cell.length_b   1.000
_cell.length_c   1.000
_cell.angle_alpha   90.00
_cell.angle_beta   90.00
_cell.angle_gamma   90.00
#
_symmetry.space_group_name_H-M   'P 1'
#
loop_
_entity.id
_entity.type
_entity.pdbx_description
1 polymer ?
#
loop_
_entity_poly.entity_id
_entity_poly.type
_entity_poly.pdbx_seq_one_letter_code
_entity_poly.pdbx_strand_id
1 'polypeptide(L)'
;MTLSYLASTPPALGIGYIKMNSGKATCLSLATLEILNKHRFRFLNMLINVKLTTLIEAALLYSIAKRVVGAFLSITLIRIRYGIGEEKFKGFVNVLRVVEERVFKAAGNKVLVLETSVNDISGETISYVITKLFKEGAIDVFII
;
A
#
# COMPACT_ATOMS: atom_id res chain seq x y z
N MET A 1 -2.33 -16.86 -18.36
CA MET A 1 -0.94 -16.34 -18.30
C MET A 1 -0.72 -15.70 -16.93
N THR A 2 -0.05 -16.38 -16.00
CA THR A 2 0.25 -15.85 -14.65
C THR A 2 1.52 -15.00 -14.71
N LEU A 3 1.35 -13.68 -14.59
CA LEU A 3 2.47 -12.73 -14.46
C LEU A 3 3.09 -12.85 -13.06
N SER A 4 4.42 -12.93 -12.97
CA SER A 4 5.14 -12.70 -11.72
C SER A 4 5.47 -11.22 -11.58
N TYR A 5 5.43 -10.71 -10.36
CA TYR A 5 5.74 -9.32 -10.04
C TYR A 5 6.77 -9.27 -8.92
N LEU A 6 7.61 -8.24 -8.93
CA LEU A 6 8.44 -7.88 -7.78
C LEU A 6 7.63 -6.96 -6.87
N ALA A 7 7.52 -7.35 -5.62
CA ALA A 7 6.90 -6.57 -4.55
C ALA A 7 7.90 -6.35 -3.42
N SER A 8 7.75 -5.24 -2.70
CA SER A 8 8.53 -4.95 -1.50
C SER A 8 7.62 -4.70 -0.30
N THR A 9 8.17 -4.90 0.90
CA THR A 9 7.58 -4.29 2.09
C THR A 9 7.78 -2.77 2.03
N PRO A 10 6.93 -1.98 2.70
CA PRO A 10 7.10 -0.53 2.73
C PRO A 10 8.51 -0.17 3.22
N PRO A 11 9.25 0.70 2.50
CA PRO A 11 10.51 1.23 3.01
C PRO A 11 10.25 1.99 4.32
N ALA A 12 11.20 1.86 5.24
CA ALA A 12 11.16 2.57 6.51
C ALA A 12 11.82 3.95 6.37
N LEU A 13 11.17 4.98 6.89
CA LEU A 13 11.69 6.33 7.05
C LEU A 13 11.92 6.56 8.53
N GLY A 14 13.06 7.17 8.88
CA GLY A 14 13.25 7.70 10.22
C GLY A 14 12.64 9.10 10.36
N ILE A 15 12.55 9.54 11.60
CA ILE A 15 12.04 10.87 11.96
C ILE A 15 13.16 11.77 12.50
N GLY A 16 12.85 13.02 12.82
CA GLY A 16 13.81 13.93 13.45
C GLY A 16 14.75 14.60 12.44
N TYR A 17 16.02 14.80 12.84
CA TYR A 17 17.03 15.54 12.10
C TYR A 17 18.32 14.76 11.95
N ILE A 18 18.83 14.72 10.72
CA ILE A 18 20.18 14.29 10.40
C ILE A 18 21.13 15.49 10.34
N LYS A 19 22.37 15.27 10.77
CA LYS A 19 23.45 16.22 10.60
C LYS A 19 24.02 16.08 9.19
N MET A 20 24.09 17.19 8.47
CA MET A 20 24.74 17.34 7.18
C MET A 20 25.87 18.35 7.32
N ASN A 21 26.80 18.37 6.36
CA ASN A 21 27.88 19.35 6.33
C ASN A 21 27.35 20.80 6.27
N SER A 22 26.16 21.01 5.70
CA SER A 22 25.50 22.30 5.57
C SER A 22 24.54 22.65 6.72
N GLY A 23 24.44 21.83 7.76
CA GLY A 23 23.53 22.05 8.89
C GLY A 23 22.68 20.84 9.24
N LYS A 24 21.54 21.05 9.90
CA LYS A 24 20.59 19.97 10.22
C LYS A 24 19.49 19.93 9.16
N ALA A 25 19.23 18.75 8.61
CA ALA A 25 18.10 18.51 7.72
C ALA A 25 17.14 17.51 8.36
N THR A 26 15.85 17.59 8.05
CA THR A 26 14.89 16.57 8.50
C THR A 26 15.25 15.20 7.93
N CYS A 27 15.15 14.15 8.74
CA CYS A 27 15.36 12.75 8.31
C CYS A 27 14.44 12.38 7.14
N LEU A 28 13.20 12.88 7.17
CA LEU A 28 12.33 12.93 5.99
C LEU A 28 12.85 14.02 5.07
N SER A 29 13.82 13.68 4.22
CA SER A 29 14.22 14.61 3.16
C SER A 29 13.02 14.85 2.25
N LEU A 30 12.69 16.12 2.03
CA LEU A 30 11.56 16.58 1.20
C LEU A 30 11.51 15.84 -0.14
N ALA A 31 12.65 15.67 -0.79
CA ALA A 31 12.77 14.94 -2.06
C ALA A 31 12.35 13.46 -1.96
N THR A 32 12.63 12.76 -0.85
CA THR A 32 12.21 11.36 -0.67
C THR A 32 10.70 11.29 -0.53
N LEU A 33 10.10 12.21 0.23
CA LEU A 33 8.64 12.31 0.35
C LEU A 33 7.99 12.65 -1.00
N GLU A 34 8.59 13.52 -1.80
CA GLU A 34 8.08 13.84 -3.14
C GLU A 34 8.07 12.61 -4.06
N ILE A 35 9.13 11.81 -4.09
CA ILE A 35 9.17 10.56 -4.86
C ILE A 35 8.09 9.60 -4.37
N LEU A 36 8.02 9.37 -3.07
CA LEU A 36 7.02 8.45 -2.49
C LEU A 36 5.59 8.92 -2.78
N ASN A 37 5.32 10.21 -2.67
CA ASN A 37 4.02 10.80 -2.96
C ASN A 37 3.66 10.71 -4.46
N LYS A 38 4.58 11.10 -5.35
CA LYS A 38 4.41 11.06 -6.80
C LYS A 38 4.06 9.66 -7.28
N HIS A 39 4.66 8.64 -6.67
CA HIS A 39 4.47 7.25 -7.05
C HIS A 39 3.45 6.50 -6.17
N ARG A 40 2.75 7.20 -5.28
CA ARG A 40 1.76 6.63 -4.34
C ARG A 40 2.31 5.42 -3.58
N PHE A 41 3.59 5.48 -3.23
CA PHE A 41 4.33 4.39 -2.61
C PHE A 41 4.14 4.45 -1.09
N ARG A 42 3.61 3.38 -0.50
CA ARG A 42 3.47 3.29 0.96
C ARG A 42 4.84 3.23 1.61
N PHE A 43 4.99 3.88 2.75
CA PHE A 43 6.19 3.83 3.58
C PHE A 43 5.80 3.66 5.05
N LEU A 44 6.77 3.28 5.89
CA LEU A 44 6.61 3.18 7.33
C LEU A 44 7.45 4.28 7.99
N ASN A 45 6.90 4.95 9.01
CA ASN A 45 7.70 5.82 9.86
C ASN A 45 8.17 5.05 11.09
N MET A 46 9.47 5.07 11.34
CA MET A 46 10.07 4.56 12.57
C MET A 46 10.46 5.73 13.47
N LEU A 47 10.18 5.62 14.77
CA LEU A 47 10.49 6.62 15.79
C LEU A 47 11.98 6.63 16.15
N ILE A 48 12.84 6.76 15.13
CA ILE A 48 14.30 6.69 15.25
C ILE A 48 14.90 7.87 14.48
N ASN A 49 15.85 8.54 15.12
CA ASN A 49 16.48 9.75 14.58
C ASN A 49 17.63 9.43 13.61
N VAL A 50 17.37 8.60 12.61
CA VAL A 50 18.34 8.14 11.61
C VAL A 50 17.68 8.09 10.24
N LYS A 51 18.42 8.47 9.18
CA LYS A 51 17.96 8.31 7.81
C LYS A 51 18.02 6.84 7.40
N LEU A 52 16.85 6.18 7.37
CA LEU A 52 16.74 4.75 7.03
C LEU A 52 16.66 4.49 5.53
N THR A 53 15.85 5.26 4.80
CA THR A 53 15.75 5.18 3.33
C THR A 53 16.15 6.52 2.73
N THR A 54 17.12 6.49 1.83
CA THR A 54 17.59 7.64 1.07
C THR A 54 16.77 7.88 -0.19
N LEU A 55 16.97 9.04 -0.82
CA LEU A 55 16.34 9.39 -2.09
C LEU A 55 16.65 8.36 -3.18
N ILE A 56 17.91 7.96 -3.27
CA ILE A 56 18.41 7.02 -4.29
C ILE A 56 17.81 5.64 -4.04
N GLU A 57 17.79 5.18 -2.79
CA GLU A 57 17.20 3.87 -2.44
C GLU A 57 15.70 3.85 -2.69
N ALA A 58 14.97 4.92 -2.36
CA ALA A 58 13.54 5.01 -2.66
C ALA A 58 13.28 5.00 -4.18
N ALA A 59 14.08 5.73 -4.96
CA ALA A 59 13.98 5.75 -6.41
C ALA A 59 14.32 4.38 -7.03
N LEU A 60 15.35 3.71 -6.53
CA LEU A 60 15.76 2.38 -6.97
C LEU A 60 14.67 1.33 -6.65
N LEU A 61 14.16 1.35 -5.42
CA LEU A 61 13.09 0.45 -5.01
C LEU A 61 11.85 0.63 -5.87
N TYR A 62 11.49 1.88 -6.20
CA TYR A 62 10.40 2.18 -7.12
C TYR A 62 10.66 1.66 -8.55
N SER A 63 11.89 1.78 -9.05
CA SER A 63 12.26 1.30 -10.39
C SER A 63 12.05 -0.22 -10.53
N ILE A 64 12.27 -0.97 -9.44
CA ILE A 64 12.29 -2.43 -9.46
C ILE A 64 10.97 -3.03 -8.96
N ALA A 65 10.40 -2.53 -7.87
CA ALA A 65 9.20 -3.08 -7.25
C ALA A 65 7.95 -2.46 -7.86
N LYS A 66 7.10 -3.30 -8.46
CA LYS A 66 5.81 -2.89 -9.03
C LYS A 66 4.75 -2.63 -7.96
N ARG A 67 4.93 -3.17 -6.76
CA ARG A 67 3.97 -3.06 -5.66
C ARG A 67 4.67 -2.94 -4.31
N VAL A 68 4.05 -2.18 -3.41
CA VAL A 68 4.35 -2.21 -1.98
C VAL A 68 3.23 -2.94 -1.27
N VAL A 69 3.58 -3.91 -0.46
CA VAL A 69 2.63 -4.74 0.29
C VAL A 69 2.97 -4.70 1.77
N GLY A 70 2.03 -4.18 2.58
CA GLY A 70 2.15 -4.19 4.04
C GLY A 70 1.99 -5.59 4.63
N ALA A 71 1.21 -6.44 3.97
CA ALA A 71 1.05 -7.84 4.26
C ALA A 71 0.87 -8.62 2.96
N PHE A 72 1.38 -9.84 2.92
CA PHE A 72 1.23 -10.76 1.80
C PHE A 72 -0.02 -11.61 2.05
N LEU A 73 -1.08 -11.39 1.28
CA LEU A 73 -2.35 -12.14 1.37
C LEU A 73 -2.60 -12.88 0.05
N SER A 74 -2.83 -14.20 0.12
CA SER A 74 -3.19 -15.05 -1.03
C SER A 74 -2.23 -14.96 -2.22
N ILE A 75 -0.92 -15.12 -1.97
CA ILE A 75 0.13 -15.15 -2.99
C ILE A 75 1.00 -16.40 -2.88
N THR A 76 1.68 -16.76 -3.96
CA THR A 76 2.80 -17.71 -3.91
C THR A 76 4.12 -16.96 -4.07
N LEU A 77 5.01 -17.10 -3.10
CA LEU A 77 6.36 -16.57 -3.18
C LEU A 77 7.20 -17.45 -4.11
N ILE A 78 7.83 -16.84 -5.11
CA ILE A 78 8.74 -17.53 -6.04
C ILE A 78 10.17 -17.42 -5.51
N ARG A 79 10.59 -16.18 -5.17
CA ARG A 79 11.94 -15.87 -4.68
C ARG A 79 11.88 -14.75 -3.66
N ILE A 80 12.78 -14.80 -2.69
CA ILE A 80 12.98 -13.77 -1.68
C ILE A 80 14.42 -13.28 -1.74
N ARG A 81 14.60 -11.97 -1.65
CA ARG A 81 15.90 -11.29 -1.59
C ARG A 81 15.87 -10.24 -0.48
N TYR A 82 17.03 -10.04 0.11
CA TYR A 82 17.23 -9.07 1.18
C TYR A 82 18.36 -8.12 0.80
N GLY A 83 18.14 -6.82 1.00
CA GLY A 83 19.19 -5.81 1.07
C GLY A 83 19.46 -5.49 2.54
N ILE A 84 20.73 -5.44 2.93
CA ILE A 84 21.14 -5.09 4.29
C ILE A 84 21.59 -3.62 4.28
N GLY A 85 21.02 -2.82 5.16
CA GLY A 85 21.49 -1.45 5.39
C GLY A 85 22.73 -1.44 6.29
N GLU A 86 23.56 -0.40 6.14
CA GLU A 86 24.83 -0.28 6.86
C GLU A 86 24.62 0.00 8.36
N GLU A 87 23.58 0.75 8.71
CA GLU A 87 23.26 1.12 10.08
C GLU A 87 22.80 -0.09 10.91
N LYS A 88 23.40 -0.25 12.10
CA LYS A 88 23.08 -1.32 13.04
C LYS A 88 22.26 -0.78 14.20
N PHE A 89 21.13 -1.43 14.47
CA PHE A 89 20.24 -1.04 15.56
C PHE A 89 20.12 -2.14 16.62
N LYS A 90 19.90 -1.72 17.86
CA LYS A 90 19.60 -2.65 18.95
C LYS A 90 18.11 -3.00 18.89
N GLY A 91 17.80 -4.29 18.77
CA GLY A 91 16.43 -4.81 18.83
C GLY A 91 15.72 -5.00 17.50
N PHE A 92 16.31 -4.59 16.37
CA PHE A 92 15.79 -4.92 15.04
C PHE A 92 16.90 -4.90 13.97
N VAL A 93 16.65 -5.58 12.85
CA VAL A 93 17.59 -5.70 11.74
C VAL A 93 17.22 -4.67 10.66
N ASN A 94 18.21 -3.90 10.19
CA ASN A 94 18.06 -2.96 9.08
C ASN A 94 18.09 -3.71 7.73
N VAL A 95 16.95 -4.27 7.34
CA VAL A 95 16.83 -5.04 6.09
C VAL A 95 15.66 -4.57 5.25
N LEU A 96 15.93 -4.41 3.96
CA LEU A 96 14.90 -4.26 2.94
C LEU A 96 14.60 -5.63 2.32
N ARG A 97 13.33 -5.99 2.24
CA ARG A 97 12.90 -7.25 1.62
C ARG A 97 12.22 -7.00 0.29
N VAL A 98 12.68 -7.70 -0.74
CA VAL A 98 12.06 -7.76 -2.06
C VAL A 98 11.67 -9.20 -2.34
N VAL A 99 10.45 -9.38 -2.82
CA VAL A 99 9.86 -10.69 -3.07
C VAL A 99 9.37 -10.73 -4.51
N GLU A 100 9.73 -11.78 -5.21
CA GLU A 100 9.05 -12.15 -6.44
C GLU A 100 7.82 -12.99 -6.08
N GLU A 101 6.65 -12.47 -6.39
CA GLU A 101 5.37 -13.09 -6.08
C GLU A 101 4.60 -13.42 -7.35
N ARG A 102 3.90 -14.55 -7.29
CA ARG A 102 2.80 -14.84 -8.21
C ARG A 102 1.51 -14.50 -7.48
N VAL A 103 0.84 -13.46 -7.97
CA VAL A 103 -0.48 -13.09 -7.48
C VAL A 103 -1.48 -14.01 -8.15
N PHE A 104 -2.15 -14.84 -7.36
CA PHE A 104 -3.38 -15.45 -7.84
C PHE A 104 -4.38 -14.30 -7.95
N LYS A 105 -4.78 -13.96 -9.19
CA LYS A 105 -6.08 -13.32 -9.36
C LYS A 105 -7.06 -14.37 -8.86
N ALA A 106 -7.50 -14.26 -7.61
CA ALA A 106 -8.72 -14.92 -7.21
C ALA A 106 -9.74 -14.54 -8.29
N ALA A 107 -10.24 -15.52 -9.04
CA ALA A 107 -11.38 -15.35 -9.91
C ALA A 107 -12.65 -15.19 -9.05
N GLY A 108 -12.54 -14.44 -7.96
CA GLY A 108 -13.64 -14.11 -7.07
C GLY A 108 -14.29 -12.86 -7.63
N ASN A 109 -15.59 -12.97 -7.89
CA ASN A 109 -16.41 -11.81 -8.18
C ASN A 109 -16.28 -10.81 -7.02
N LYS A 110 -15.85 -9.59 -7.31
CA LYS A 110 -15.87 -8.52 -6.32
C LYS A 110 -17.31 -8.05 -6.18
N VAL A 111 -17.90 -8.26 -5.01
CA VAL A 111 -19.21 -7.71 -4.65
C VAL A 111 -18.97 -6.46 -3.81
N LEU A 112 -19.65 -5.36 -4.16
CA LEU A 112 -19.68 -4.12 -3.38
C LEU A 112 -21.04 -4.03 -2.71
N VAL A 113 -21.06 -3.77 -1.40
CA VAL A 113 -22.29 -3.53 -0.63
C VAL A 113 -22.46 -2.03 -0.48
N LEU A 114 -23.62 -1.51 -0.87
CA LEU A 114 -24.02 -0.11 -0.73
C LEU A 114 -25.20 -0.04 0.22
N GLU A 115 -25.06 0.67 1.34
CA GLU A 115 -26.08 0.82 2.37
C GLU A 115 -26.46 2.29 2.53
N THR A 116 -27.74 2.54 2.76
CA THR A 116 -28.27 3.88 3.05
C THR A 116 -29.54 3.77 3.88
N SER A 117 -29.83 4.79 4.68
CA SER A 117 -31.11 4.93 5.40
C SER A 117 -32.06 5.82 4.60
N VAL A 118 -33.36 5.54 4.69
CA VAL A 118 -34.43 6.28 3.99
C VAL A 118 -35.56 6.60 4.97
N ASN A 119 -36.11 7.82 4.89
CA ASN A 119 -37.21 8.32 5.72
C ASN A 119 -38.33 8.86 4.82
N ASP A 120 -39.58 8.84 5.30
CA ASP A 120 -40.74 9.46 4.65
C ASP A 120 -40.92 9.12 3.15
N ILE A 121 -40.68 7.86 2.79
CA ILE A 121 -40.92 7.35 1.43
C ILE A 121 -42.00 6.27 1.44
N SER A 122 -42.83 6.26 0.39
CA SER A 122 -43.85 5.24 0.22
C SER A 122 -43.25 3.87 -0.15
N GLY A 123 -43.96 2.79 0.17
CA GLY A 123 -43.59 1.45 -0.26
C GLY A 123 -43.50 1.30 -1.79
N GLU A 124 -44.30 2.07 -2.53
CA GLU A 124 -44.22 2.13 -4.00
C GLU A 124 -42.90 2.73 -4.48
N THR A 125 -42.41 3.77 -3.80
CA THR A 125 -41.11 4.39 -4.10
C THR A 125 -39.98 3.40 -3.86
N ILE A 126 -40.04 2.66 -2.75
CA ILE A 126 -39.08 1.60 -2.43
C ILE A 126 -39.08 0.51 -3.52
N SER A 127 -40.28 0.06 -3.93
CA SER A 127 -40.45 -0.95 -5.00
C SER A 127 -39.87 -0.49 -6.34
N TYR A 128 -40.10 0.79 -6.69
CA TYR A 128 -39.50 1.41 -7.87
C TYR A 128 -37.96 1.42 -7.81
N VAL A 129 -37.39 1.80 -6.67
CA VAL A 129 -35.93 1.84 -6.47
C VAL A 129 -35.31 0.45 -6.59
N ILE A 130 -35.91 -0.59 -5.99
CA ILE A 130 -35.45 -1.98 -6.13
C ILE A 130 -35.39 -2.37 -7.61
N THR A 131 -36.49 -2.13 -8.34
CA THR A 131 -36.58 -2.46 -9.77
C THR A 131 -35.53 -1.71 -10.59
N LYS A 132 -35.28 -0.44 -10.26
CA LYS A 132 -34.26 0.38 -10.91
C LYS A 132 -32.85 -0.14 -10.61
N LEU A 133 -32.54 -0.49 -9.36
CA LEU A 133 -31.24 -1.03 -8.96
C LEU A 133 -30.91 -2.34 -9.70
N PHE A 134 -31.87 -3.25 -9.84
CA PHE A 134 -31.68 -4.46 -10.64
C PHE A 134 -31.44 -4.15 -12.12
N LYS A 135 -32.15 -3.18 -12.71
CA LYS A 135 -31.90 -2.73 -14.09
C LYS A 135 -30.51 -2.13 -14.27
N GLU A 136 -29.97 -1.46 -13.27
CA GLU A 136 -28.62 -0.88 -13.27
C GLU A 136 -27.52 -1.91 -12.91
N GLY A 137 -27.88 -3.18 -12.66
CA GLY A 137 -26.93 -4.28 -12.47
C GLY A 137 -26.61 -4.64 -11.01
N ALA A 138 -27.45 -4.25 -10.05
CA ALA A 138 -27.35 -4.77 -8.69
C ALA A 138 -27.55 -6.30 -8.70
N ILE A 139 -26.68 -7.01 -7.97
CA ILE A 139 -26.77 -8.47 -7.83
C ILE A 139 -27.92 -8.84 -6.90
N ASP A 140 -28.15 -8.04 -5.86
CA ASP A 140 -29.20 -8.24 -4.86
C ASP A 140 -29.55 -6.91 -4.18
N VAL A 141 -30.75 -6.81 -3.60
CA VAL A 141 -31.25 -5.63 -2.88
C VAL A 141 -32.09 -6.09 -1.69
N PHE A 142 -31.76 -5.62 -0.49
CA PHE A 142 -32.49 -5.92 0.75
C PHE A 142 -32.99 -4.64 1.41
N ILE A 143 -34.15 -4.75 2.08
CA ILE A 143 -34.73 -3.71 2.93
C ILE A 143 -34.74 -4.27 4.35
N ILE A 144 -34.27 -3.47 5.31
CA ILE A 144 -34.17 -3.80 6.72
C ILE A 144 -35.16 -2.93 7.50
#